data_AF-A0A1S8Y6N8-F1
#
_entry.id   AF-A0A1S8Y6N8-F1
#
_cell.length_a   1.000
_cell.length_b   1.000
_cell.length_c   1.000
_cell.angle_alpha   90.00
_cell.angle_beta   90.00
_cell.angle_gamma   90.00
#
_symmetry.space_group_name_H-M   'P 1'
#
loop_
_entity.id
_entity.type
_entity.pdbx_description
1 polymer ?
#
loop_
_entity_poly.entity_id
_entity_poly.type
_entity_poly.pdbx_seq_one_letter_code
_entity_poly.pdbx_strand_id
1 'polypeptide(L)' 'MATFSLGKHAHVDLCDLLKLEGWVESGAAAKGTIDAGLVTVDGQVETRKRCKVLPGQTVAFAGQRVTVVQ' A
#
# COMPACT_ATOMS: atom_id res chain seq x y z
N MET A 1 7.28 -5.89 -12.59
CA MET A 1 7.17 -5.42 -11.19
C MET A 1 6.69 -3.98 -11.27
N ALA A 2 5.59 -3.63 -10.60
CA ALA A 2 5.14 -2.25 -10.53
C ALA A 2 5.97 -1.51 -9.47
N THR A 3 6.28 -0.24 -9.73
CA THR A 3 7.01 0.62 -8.81
C THR A 3 6.29 1.93 -8.65
N PHE A 4 6.10 2.35 -7.39
CA PHE A 4 5.48 3.61 -7.02
C PHE A 4 6.54 4.58 -6.52
N SER A 5 6.73 5.72 -7.19
CA SER A 5 7.68 6.75 -6.75
C SER A 5 7.00 7.73 -5.79
N LEU A 6 7.60 7.93 -4.63
CA LEU A 6 7.15 8.91 -3.64
C LEU A 6 7.50 10.35 -4.06
N GLY A 7 8.46 10.51 -4.98
CA GLY A 7 8.89 11.80 -5.51
C GLY A 7 9.48 12.68 -4.40
N LYS A 8 8.71 13.67 -3.94
CA LYS A 8 9.12 14.60 -2.87
C LYS A 8 8.64 14.18 -1.48
N HIS A 9 7.83 13.12 -1.39
CA HIS A 9 7.27 12.66 -0.12
C HIS A 9 8.22 11.67 0.56
N ALA A 10 8.35 11.77 1.88
CA ALA A 10 9.18 10.84 2.66
C ALA A 10 8.49 9.47 2.88
N HIS A 11 7.17 9.43 2.77
CA HIS A 11 6.34 8.24 2.93
C HIS A 11 5.00 8.44 2.23
N VAL A 12 4.28 7.35 2.02
CA VAL A 12 2.87 7.35 1.59
C VAL A 12 2.06 6.52 2.55
N ASP A 13 0.82 6.93 2.82
CA ASP A 13 -0.09 6.10 3.61
C ASP A 13 -0.52 4.87 2.78
N LEU A 14 -0.53 3.70 3.40
CA LEU A 14 -0.88 2.45 2.73
C LEU A 14 -2.23 2.55 2.01
N CYS A 15 -3.23 3.16 2.64
CA CYS A 15 -4.54 3.35 2.02
C CYS A 15 -4.51 4.25 0.78
N ASP A 16 -3.66 5.28 0.78
CA ASP A 16 -3.51 6.18 -0.35
C ASP A 16 -2.74 5.50 -1.47
N LEU A 17 -1.70 4.72 -1.15
CA LEU A 17 -0.98 3.89 -2.10
C LEU A 17 -1.94 2.94 -2.83
N LEU A 18 -2.78 2.20 -2.10
CA LEU A 18 -3.76 1.28 -2.70
C LEU A 18 -4.71 2.00 -3.67
N LYS A 19 -5.12 3.22 -3.32
CA LYS A 19 -6.00 4.04 -4.16
C LYS A 19 -5.25 4.58 -5.39
N LEU A 20 -4.01 5.05 -5.23
CA LEU A 20 -3.20 5.61 -6.31
C LEU A 20 -2.79 4.55 -7.33
N GLU A 21 -2.52 3.33 -6.86
CA GLU A 21 -2.27 2.16 -7.72
C GLU A 21 -3.56 1.61 -8.36
N GLY A 22 -4.73 2.12 -7.98
CA GLY A 22 -6.02 1.68 -8.53
C GLY A 22 -6.44 0.27 -8.07
N TRP A 23 -5.89 -0.23 -6.97
CA TRP A 23 -6.23 -1.56 -6.43
C TRP A 23 -7.58 -1.57 -5.70
N VAL A 24 -8.05 -0.39 -5.30
CA VAL A 24 -9.32 -0.18 -4.61
C VAL A 24 -10.05 1.02 -5.18
N GLU A 25 -11.38 0.95 -5.20
CA GLU A 25 -12.22 2.02 -5.76
C GLU A 25 -12.30 3.27 -4.86
N SER A 26 -12.03 3.12 -3.57
CA SER A 26 -12.11 4.23 -2.61
C SER A 26 -11.20 4.03 -1.40
N GLY A 27 -10.88 5.12 -0.69
CA GLY A 27 -10.13 5.06 0.57
C GLY A 27 -10.88 4.31 1.69
N ALA A 28 -12.21 4.24 1.63
CA ALA A 28 -13.00 3.42 2.55
C ALA A 28 -12.80 1.92 2.26
N ALA A 29 -12.83 1.52 0.99
CA ALA A 29 -12.50 0.15 0.58
C ALA A 29 -11.06 -0.23 0.98
N ALA A 30 -10.10 0.68 0.79
CA ALA A 30 -8.72 0.49 1.23
C ALA A 30 -8.62 0.17 2.73
N LYS A 31 -9.33 0.93 3.57
CA LYS A 31 -9.34 0.71 5.01
C LYS A 31 -9.97 -0.64 5.36
N GLY A 32 -11.02 -1.04 4.65
CA GLY A 32 -11.68 -2.34 4.84
C GLY A 32 -10.77 -3.52 4.49
N THR A 33 -10.03 -3.45 3.38
CA THR A 33 -9.11 -4.51 2.98
C THR A 33 -7.90 -4.62 3.91
N ILE A 34 -7.38 -3.50 4.40
CA ILE A 34 -6.34 -3.45 5.43
C ILE A 34 -6.86 -4.08 6.74
N ASP A 35 -8.05 -3.69 7.21
CA ASP A 35 -8.65 -4.23 8.44
C ASP A 35 -8.90 -5.74 8.35
N ALA A 36 -9.27 -6.21 7.16
CA ALA A 36 -9.47 -7.63 6.85
C ALA A 36 -8.15 -8.42 6.72
N GLY A 37 -6.98 -7.77 6.80
CA GLY A 37 -5.68 -8.42 6.67
C GLY A 37 -5.40 -8.95 5.26
N LEU A 38 -6.02 -8.36 4.23
CA LEU A 38 -5.84 -8.77 2.83
C LEU A 38 -4.59 -8.14 2.19
N VAL A 39 -3.99 -7.16 2.85
CA VAL A 39 -2.81 -6.43 2.38
C VAL A 39 -1.59 -6.90 3.16
N THR A 40 -0.49 -7.11 2.45
CA THR A 40 0.80 -7.43 3.06
C THR A 40 1.83 -6.38 2.68
N VAL A 41 2.70 -6.03 3.61
CA VAL A 41 3.83 -5.13 3.41
C VAL A 41 5.09 -5.91 3.79
N ASP A 42 6.03 -6.02 2.85
CA ASP A 42 7.25 -6.83 2.99
C ASP A 42 6.99 -8.28 3.42
N GLY A 43 5.86 -8.85 2.98
CA GLY A 43 5.44 -10.21 3.30
C GLY A 43 4.76 -10.35 4.68
N GLN A 44 4.58 -9.27 5.43
CA GLN A 44 3.82 -9.27 6.68
C GLN A 44 2.41 -8.72 6.47
N VAL A 45 1.41 -9.40 7.00
CA VAL A 45 0.01 -8.91 6.96
C VAL A 45 -0.08 -7.60 7.74
N GLU A 46 -0.51 -6.55 7.06
CA GLU A 46 -0.65 -5.23 7.65
C GLU A 46 -2.12 -4.91 7.88
N THR A 47 -2.48 -4.67 9.14
CA THR A 47 -3.85 -4.35 9.57
C THR A 47 -3.99 -2.91 10.06
N ARG A 48 -2.89 -2.16 10.10
CA ARG A 48 -2.90 -0.76 10.56
C ARG A 48 -3.42 0.15 9.45
N LYS A 49 -4.63 0.71 9.65
CA LYS A 49 -5.29 1.68 8.75
C LYS A 49 -4.50 2.97 8.46
N ARG A 50 -3.45 3.25 9.25
CA ARG A 50 -2.54 4.40 9.10
C ARG A 50 -1.08 3.94 8.97
N CYS A 51 -0.85 2.74 8.42
CA CYS A 51 0.50 2.29 8.13
C CYS A 51 1.14 3.21 7.09
N LYS A 52 2.37 3.64 7.37
CA LYS A 52 3.17 4.49 6.49
C LYS A 52 4.15 3.63 5.75
N VAL A 53 4.04 3.59 4.43
CA VAL A 53 4.94 2.86 3.56
C VAL A 53 6.09 3.79 3.19
N LEU A 54 7.30 3.33 3.49
CA LEU A 54 8.56 4.01 3.20
C LEU A 54 9.14 3.49 1.88
N PRO A 55 10.01 4.28 1.21
CA PRO A 55 10.72 3.79 0.04
C PRO A 55 11.58 2.57 0.40
N GLY A 56 11.60 1.59 -0.49
CA GLY A 56 12.20 0.27 -0.31
C GLY A 56 11.21 -0.81 0.13
N GLN A 57 10.05 -0.45 0.66
CA GLN A 57 9.03 -1.43 1.06
C GLN A 57 8.22 -1.92 -0.15
N THR A 58 7.76 -3.16 -0.09
CA THR A 58 6.92 -3.79 -1.11
C THR A 58 5.55 -4.14 -0.55
N VAL A 59 4.52 -3.56 -1.15
CA VAL A 59 3.12 -3.85 -0.79
C VAL A 59 2.56 -4.88 -1.74
N ALA A 60 1.82 -5.85 -1.23
CA ALA A 60 1.10 -6.85 -2.01
C ALA A 60 -0.36 -6.97 -1.57
N PHE A 61 -1.24 -7.07 -2.57
CA PHE A 61 -2.68 -7.21 -2.38
C PHE A 61 -3.28 -7.91 -3.59
N ALA A 62 -4.20 -8.86 -3.37
CA ALA A 62 -4.93 -9.57 -4.44
C ALA A 62 -4.04 -10.13 -5.58
N GLY A 63 -2.80 -10.55 -5.27
CA GLY A 63 -1.83 -11.04 -6.26
C GLY A 63 -1.05 -9.95 -7.00
N GLN A 64 -1.41 -8.67 -6.82
CA GLN A 64 -0.67 -7.51 -7.29
C GLN A 64 0.42 -7.13 -6.28
N ARG A 65 1.54 -6.60 -6.77
CA ARG A 65 2.69 -6.17 -5.98
C ARG A 65 3.25 -4.88 -6.51
N VAL A 66 3.48 -3.93 -5.61
CA VAL A 66 4.14 -2.65 -5.89
C VAL A 66 5.29 -2.44 -4.94
N THR A 67 6.43 -2.05 -5.48
CA THR A 67 7.58 -1.64 -4.67
C THR A 67 7.63 -0.11 -4.62
N VAL A 68 7.66 0.43 -3.42
CA VAL A 68 7.77 1.87 -3.22
C VAL A 68 9.22 2.27 -3.41
N VAL A 69 9.46 3.26 -4.26
CA VAL A 69 10.79 3.83 -4.53
C VAL A 69 10.74 5.33 -4.24
N GLN A 70 11.92 5.93 -4.05
CA GLN A 70 12.04 7.36 -3.83
C GLN A 70 11.80 8.10 -5.15
#